data_AF-A0A1V2PRY7-F1
#
_entry.id   AF-A0A1V2PRY7-F1
#
_cell.length_a   1.000
_cell.length_b   1.000
_cell.length_c   1.000
_cell.angle_alpha   90.00
_cell.angle_beta   90.00
_cell.angle_gamma   90.00
#
_symmetry.space_group_name_H-M   'P 1'
#
loop_
_entity.id
_entity.type
_entity.pdbx_description
1 polymer ?
#
loop_
_entity_poly.entity_id
_entity_poly.type
_entity_poly.pdbx_seq_one_letter_code
_entity_poly.pdbx_strand_id
1 'polypeptide(L)'
;MGMRALALGGCSVPGVFPPVTIDGRRYMDGGSARSTNSDLVADHDEVLVISPMTGANPVANARVIMPDRESLVAMMPNVLDSASRVPSAEASYRQGRGLRL
;
A
#
# COMPACT_ATOMS: atom_id res chain seq x y z
N MET A 1 -7.01 -18.84 -14.40
CA MET A 1 -5.94 -17.83 -14.47
C MET A 1 -5.96 -17.08 -13.15
N GLY A 2 -5.00 -17.39 -12.25
CA GLY A 2 -5.17 -17.22 -10.80
C GLY A 2 -4.73 -15.89 -10.21
N MET A 3 -5.07 -15.66 -8.93
CA MET A 3 -4.70 -14.50 -8.06
C MET A 3 -3.28 -13.95 -8.25
N ARG A 4 -2.31 -14.79 -8.65
CA ARG A 4 -0.91 -14.41 -8.89
C ARG A 4 -0.74 -13.36 -9.99
N ALA A 5 -1.52 -13.42 -11.08
CA ALA A 5 -1.40 -12.45 -12.16
C ALA A 5 -1.91 -11.05 -11.75
N LEU A 6 -3.00 -10.99 -10.98
CA LEU A 6 -3.55 -9.76 -10.42
C LEU A 6 -2.57 -9.11 -9.43
N ALA A 7 -1.96 -9.91 -8.55
CA ALA A 7 -0.94 -9.43 -7.62
C ALA A 7 0.28 -8.83 -8.34
N LEU A 8 0.75 -9.47 -9.43
CA LEU A 8 1.86 -8.94 -10.23
C LEU A 8 1.50 -7.62 -10.93
N GLY A 9 0.30 -7.53 -11.52
CA GLY A 9 -0.17 -6.30 -12.14
C GLY A 9 -0.24 -5.13 -11.15
N GLY A 10 -0.76 -5.40 -9.94
CA GLY A 10 -0.89 -4.41 -8.88
C GLY A 10 0.42 -3.86 -8.31
N CYS A 11 1.53 -4.57 -8.45
CA CYS A 11 2.85 -4.19 -7.91
C CYS A 11 3.88 -3.83 -9.00
N SER A 12 3.44 -3.66 -10.25
CA SER A 12 4.32 -3.36 -11.39
C SER A 12 4.67 -1.86 -11.47
N VAL A 13 5.50 -1.38 -10.53
CA VAL A 13 5.86 0.05 -10.39
C VAL A 13 6.59 0.56 -11.65
N PRO A 14 6.11 1.64 -12.30
CA PRO A 14 6.76 2.22 -13.46
C PRO A 14 8.22 2.59 -13.19
N GLY A 15 9.12 2.18 -14.08
CA GLY A 15 10.57 2.41 -13.94
C GLY A 15 11.30 1.38 -13.05
N VAL A 16 10.58 0.50 -12.35
CA VAL A 16 11.17 -0.57 -11.52
C VAL A 16 10.86 -1.96 -12.11
N PHE A 17 9.60 -2.20 -12.49
CA PHE A 17 9.13 -3.47 -13.02
C PHE A 17 8.38 -3.30 -14.35
N PRO A 18 8.44 -4.28 -15.27
CA PRO A 18 7.71 -4.20 -16.53
C PRO A 18 6.19 -4.33 -16.29
N PRO A 19 5.34 -3.68 -17.12
CA PRO A 19 3.89 -3.88 -17.04
C PRO A 19 3.49 -5.34 -17.35
N VAL A 20 2.44 -5.82 -16.68
CA VAL A 20 1.95 -7.21 -16.79
C VAL A 20 0.75 -7.28 -17.73
N THR A 21 0.67 -8.33 -18.55
CA THR A 21 -0.49 -8.58 -19.41
C THR A 21 -1.47 -9.53 -18.74
N ILE A 22 -2.74 -9.11 -18.58
CA ILE A 22 -3.85 -9.93 -18.09
C ILE A 22 -4.99 -9.78 -19.10
N ASP A 23 -5.50 -10.89 -19.63
CA ASP A 23 -6.61 -10.91 -20.60
C ASP A 23 -6.43 -9.93 -21.78
N GLY A 24 -5.22 -9.89 -22.34
CA GLY A 24 -4.87 -9.03 -23.47
C GLY A 24 -4.69 -7.54 -23.14
N ARG A 25 -4.83 -7.13 -21.88
CA ARG A 25 -4.63 -5.75 -21.42
C ARG A 25 -3.37 -5.61 -20.59
N ARG A 26 -2.71 -4.45 -20.68
CA ARG A 26 -1.48 -4.12 -19.95
C ARG A 26 -1.82 -3.39 -18.64
N TYR A 27 -1.28 -3.87 -17.54
CA TYR A 27 -1.48 -3.31 -16.20
C TYR A 27 -0.14 -2.89 -15.60
N MET A 28 -0.18 -1.81 -14.83
CA MET A 28 0.90 -1.31 -13.99
C MET A 28 0.39 -1.17 -12.57
N ASP A 29 1.30 -0.84 -11.65
CA ASP A 29 0.98 -0.56 -10.26
C ASP A 29 -0.15 0.48 -10.12
N GLY A 30 -1.21 0.10 -9.40
CA GLY A 30 -2.40 0.94 -9.21
C GLY A 30 -2.15 2.17 -8.33
N GLY A 31 -1.13 2.10 -7.46
CA GLY A 31 -0.65 3.21 -6.64
C GLY A 31 -0.18 4.41 -7.47
N SER A 32 0.25 4.18 -8.71
CA SER A 32 0.69 5.23 -9.65
C SER A 32 -0.43 6.21 -10.02
N ALA A 33 -1.69 5.76 -10.03
CA ALA A 33 -2.85 6.60 -10.31
C ALA A 33 -3.51 7.11 -9.02
N ARG A 34 -3.63 6.24 -8.01
CA ARG A 34 -4.25 6.54 -6.72
C ARG A 34 -3.57 5.77 -5.60
N SER A 35 -3.16 6.47 -4.54
CA SER A 35 -2.39 5.89 -3.43
C SER A 35 -3.18 4.89 -2.56
N THR A 36 -4.52 4.93 -2.56
CA THR A 36 -5.36 4.10 -1.67
C THR A 36 -6.48 3.34 -2.39
N ASN A 37 -7.01 3.86 -3.51
CA ASN A 37 -8.19 3.33 -4.22
C ASN A 37 -9.43 3.17 -3.32
N SER A 38 -9.54 3.95 -2.25
CA SER A 38 -10.62 3.81 -1.27
C SER A 38 -12.01 4.15 -1.84
N ASP A 39 -12.09 4.83 -2.98
CA ASP A 39 -13.34 5.08 -3.69
C ASP A 39 -14.04 3.77 -4.14
N LEU A 40 -13.29 2.67 -4.29
CA LEU A 40 -13.83 1.36 -4.62
C LEU A 40 -14.68 0.74 -3.49
N VAL A 41 -14.58 1.28 -2.27
CA VAL A 41 -15.29 0.79 -1.07
C VAL A 41 -16.06 1.91 -0.36
N ALA A 42 -16.39 2.99 -1.09
CA ALA A 42 -17.04 4.18 -0.54
C ALA A 42 -18.45 3.93 0.03
N ASP A 43 -19.08 2.83 -0.37
CA ASP A 43 -20.42 2.39 0.02
C ASP A 43 -20.45 1.56 1.31
N HIS A 44 -19.28 1.23 1.88
CA HIS A 44 -19.19 0.48 3.12
C HIS A 44 -19.37 1.39 4.33
N ASP A 45 -20.02 0.90 5.39
CA ASP A 45 -20.29 1.69 6.61
C ASP A 45 -19.00 2.15 7.31
N GLU A 46 -18.01 1.26 7.39
CA GLU A 46 -16.71 1.53 8.00
C GLU A 46 -15.57 1.21 7.03
N VAL A 47 -14.67 2.17 6.83
CA VAL A 47 -13.47 2.00 6.02
C VAL A 47 -12.24 2.30 6.86
N LEU A 48 -11.28 1.38 6.87
CA LEU A 48 -9.95 1.59 7.46
C LEU A 48 -8.90 1.53 6.35
N VAL A 49 -8.17 2.64 6.18
CA VAL A 49 -7.06 2.74 5.24
C VAL A 49 -5.75 2.64 6.02
N ILE A 50 -4.95 1.62 5.73
CA ILE A 50 -3.56 1.54 6.17
C ILE A 50 -2.71 2.04 5.01
N SER A 51 -2.12 3.22 5.16
CA SER A 51 -1.31 3.81 4.10
C SER A 51 0.12 4.01 4.61
N PRO A 52 1.08 3.22 4.07
CA PRO A 52 2.46 3.20 4.57
C PRO A 52 3.28 4.43 4.13
N MET A 53 2.72 5.27 3.26
CA MET A 53 3.36 6.47 2.74
C MET A 53 2.45 7.68 2.92
N THR A 54 3.04 8.88 2.91
CA THR A 54 2.26 10.11 2.99
C THR A 54 1.43 10.32 1.71
N GLY A 55 0.36 11.12 1.80
CA GLY A 55 -0.47 11.45 0.63
C GLY A 55 -1.63 10.46 0.37
N ALA A 56 -2.12 9.78 1.40
CA ALA A 56 -3.42 9.10 1.33
C ALA A 56 -4.52 10.12 0.99
N ASN A 57 -5.38 9.80 0.02
CA ASN A 57 -6.59 10.57 -0.31
C ASN A 57 -7.81 9.66 -0.13
N PRO A 58 -8.23 9.42 1.12
CA PRO A 58 -9.25 8.44 1.41
C PRO A 58 -10.67 8.98 1.15
N VAL A 59 -11.66 8.08 1.11
CA VAL A 59 -13.08 8.45 1.18
C VAL A 59 -13.42 9.08 2.54
N ALA A 60 -14.49 9.89 2.58
CA ALA A 60 -14.82 10.72 3.74
C ALA A 60 -15.09 9.93 5.03
N ASN A 61 -15.60 8.71 4.94
CA ASN A 61 -15.90 7.84 6.08
C ASN A 61 -14.71 6.96 6.50
N ALA A 62 -13.53 7.14 5.91
CA ALA A 62 -12.38 6.34 6.24
C ALA A 62 -11.61 6.86 7.45
N ARG A 63 -11.26 5.95 8.36
CA ARG A 63 -10.17 6.14 9.32
C ARG A 63 -8.85 5.78 8.64
N VAL A 64 -7.81 6.59 8.84
CA VAL A 64 -6.50 6.39 8.21
C VAL A 64 -5.43 6.12 9.26
N ILE A 65 -4.68 5.03 9.08
CA ILE A 65 -3.45 4.73 9.81
C ILE A 65 -2.28 5.10 8.91
N MET A 66 -1.53 6.10 9.36
CA MET A 66 -0.24 6.51 8.79
C MET A 66 0.90 5.88 9.59
N PRO A 67 2.07 5.61 9.00
CA PRO A 67 3.22 5.15 9.75
C PRO A 67 3.62 6.21 10.79
N ASP A 68 3.95 5.75 11.99
CA ASP A 68 4.58 6.61 12.98
C ASP A 68 6.04 6.91 12.60
N ARG A 69 6.72 7.73 13.42
CA ARG A 69 8.11 8.11 13.16
C ARG A 69 9.05 6.91 13.09
N GLU A 70 8.88 5.94 13.98
CA GLU A 70 9.76 4.76 14.02
C GLU A 70 9.59 3.92 12.76
N SER A 71 8.35 3.68 12.36
CA SER A 71 8.00 2.92 11.15
C SER A 71 8.47 3.63 9.88
N LEU A 72 8.32 4.97 9.82
CA LEU A 72 8.86 5.77 8.71
C LEU A 72 10.37 5.65 8.59
N VAL A 73 11.10 5.76 9.70
CA VAL A 73 12.57 5.67 9.70
C VAL A 73 13.04 4.27 9.33
N ALA A 74 12.34 3.22 9.77
CA ALA A 74 12.68 1.84 9.44
C ALA A 74 12.51 1.51 7.94
N MET A 75 11.58 2.20 7.27
CA MET A 75 11.27 1.99 5.85
C MET A 75 12.07 2.87 4.90
N MET A 76 12.59 3.99 5.38
CA MET A 76 13.35 4.98 4.61
C MET A 76 14.88 4.73 4.71
N PRO A 77 15.70 5.29 3.81
CA PRO A 77 15.36 6.17 2.67
C PRO A 77 15.02 5.44 1.38
N ASN A 78 15.16 4.11 1.33
CA ASN A 78 14.94 3.32 0.13
C ASN A 78 13.97 2.16 0.40
N VAL A 79 12.72 2.33 -0.02
CA VAL A 79 11.66 1.32 0.12
C VAL A 79 11.89 0.04 -0.70
N LEU A 80 12.83 0.08 -1.64
CA LEU A 80 13.21 -1.07 -2.46
C LEU A 80 14.38 -1.86 -1.85
N ASP A 81 15.03 -1.34 -0.80
CA ASP A 81 16.10 -2.07 -0.12
C ASP A 81 15.51 -3.24 0.67
N SER A 82 15.92 -4.46 0.31
CA SER A 82 15.49 -5.68 0.99
C SER A 82 15.87 -5.71 2.48
N ALA A 83 16.93 -5.00 2.88
CA ALA A 83 17.35 -4.91 4.29
C ALA A 83 16.31 -4.18 5.16
N SER A 84 15.48 -3.31 4.58
CA SER A 84 14.43 -2.57 5.29
C SER A 84 13.20 -3.41 5.65
N ARG A 85 13.02 -4.60 5.05
CA ARG A 85 11.78 -5.39 5.15
C ARG A 85 11.44 -5.81 6.58
N VAL A 86 12.39 -6.43 7.27
CA VAL A 86 12.18 -6.91 8.64
C VAL A 86 12.03 -5.73 9.62
N PRO A 87 12.92 -4.73 9.62
CA PRO A 87 12.76 -3.54 10.48
C PRO A 87 11.41 -2.83 10.29
N SER A 88 10.98 -2.63 9.04
CA SER A 88 9.70 -1.98 8.74
C SER A 88 8.51 -2.77 9.28
N ALA A 89 8.53 -4.09 9.13
CA ALA A 89 7.47 -4.97 9.62
C ALA A 89 7.38 -4.96 11.16
N GLU A 90 8.53 -5.04 11.84
CA GLU A 90 8.59 -5.04 13.30
C GLU A 90 8.17 -3.70 13.92
N ALA A 91 8.59 -2.57 13.32
CA ALA A 91 8.15 -1.24 13.73
C ALA A 91 6.64 -1.06 13.54
N SER A 92 6.13 -1.38 12.34
CA SER A 92 4.70 -1.27 12.04
C SER A 92 3.83 -2.20 12.90
N TYR A 93 4.33 -3.39 13.22
CA TYR A 93 3.65 -4.30 14.14
C TYR A 93 3.53 -3.72 15.55
N ARG A 94 4.61 -3.13 16.07
CA ARG A 94 4.60 -2.44 17.37
C ARG A 94 3.64 -1.26 17.38
N GLN A 95 3.64 -0.44 16.33
CA GLN A 95 2.66 0.64 16.15
C GLN A 95 1.23 0.08 16.21
N GLY A 96 0.92 -0.93 15.38
CA GLY A 96 -0.40 -1.53 15.29
C GLY A 96 -0.91 -2.10 16.61
N ARG A 97 -0.04 -2.70 17.43
CA ARG A 97 -0.36 -3.20 18.77
C ARG A 97 -0.76 -2.10 19.77
N GLY A 98 -0.38 -0.86 19.52
CA GLY A 98 -0.71 0.30 20.36
C GLY A 98 -2.00 1.02 19.96
N LEU A 99 -2.58 0.71 18.80
CA LEU A 99 -3.78 1.39 18.30
C LEU A 99 -5.04 0.90 19.03
N ARG A 100 -5.97 1.83 19.27
CA ARG A 100 -7.36 1.53 19.63
C ARG A 100 -8.23 2.02 18.48
N LEU A 101 -8.88 1.08 17.80
CA LEU A 101 -9.76 1.32 16.66
C LEU A 101 -11.22 1.09 17.06
#